data_AF-A0A7C1I927-F1
#
_entry.id   AF-A0A7C1I927-F1
#
_cell.length_a   1.000
_cell.length_b   1.000
_cell.length_c   1.000
_cell.angle_alpha   90.00
_cell.angle_beta   90.00
_cell.angle_gamma   90.00
#
_symmetry.space_group_name_H-M   'P 1'
#
loop_
_entity.id
_entity.type
_entity.pdbx_description
1 polymer ?
#
loop_
_entity_poly.entity_id
_entity_poly.type
_entity_poly.pdbx_seq_one_letter_code
_entity_poly.pdbx_strand_id
1 'polypeptide(L)'
;MADEQDGRYCTVCGGIVPQGIEIRTIIVEGKETGINHLDRILDDVAALGLRDPAHIGEELLTRVQACNYVPTKKADAYREALLREYRDRAAEGGGGD
;
A
#
# COMPACT_ATOMS: atom_id res chain seq x y z
N MET A 1 4.14 8.47 -36.70
CA MET A 1 4.61 7.07 -36.59
C MET A 1 4.78 6.79 -35.11
N ALA A 2 4.19 5.71 -34.61
CA ALA A 2 4.12 5.40 -33.19
C ALA A 2 5.50 4.93 -32.70
N ASP A 3 6.12 5.70 -31.81
CA ASP A 3 7.27 5.26 -31.03
C ASP A 3 6.72 4.42 -29.87
N GLU A 4 6.60 3.13 -30.13
CA GLU A 4 6.15 2.11 -29.18
C GLU A 4 7.25 1.96 -28.13
N GLN A 5 7.10 2.65 -27.00
CA GLN A 5 8.05 2.67 -25.89
C GLN A 5 8.13 1.27 -25.26
N ASP A 6 9.01 0.46 -25.81
CA ASP A 6 9.37 -0.85 -25.32
C ASP A 6 9.84 -0.72 -23.86
N GLY A 7 9.16 -1.41 -22.93
CA GLY A 7 9.26 -1.16 -21.48
C GLY A 7 10.66 -1.35 -20.88
N ARG A 8 10.82 -1.14 -19.56
CA ARG A 8 12.11 -1.42 -18.90
C ARG A 8 12.34 -2.92 -18.87
N TYR A 9 13.48 -3.41 -19.33
CA TYR A 9 13.79 -4.85 -19.30
C TYR A 9 14.56 -5.24 -18.04
N CYS A 10 14.24 -6.41 -17.48
CA CYS A 10 14.91 -6.99 -16.32
C CYS A 10 16.30 -7.49 -16.74
N THR A 11 17.36 -6.98 -16.12
CA THR A 11 18.75 -7.35 -16.42
C THR A 11 19.11 -8.78 -16.01
N VAL A 12 18.25 -9.44 -15.22
CA VAL A 12 18.45 -10.82 -14.74
C VAL A 12 17.83 -11.84 -15.69
N CYS A 13 16.57 -11.64 -16.09
CA CYS A 13 15.83 -12.63 -16.90
C CYS A 13 15.48 -12.15 -18.31
N GLY A 14 15.72 -10.89 -18.65
CA GLY A 14 15.40 -10.31 -19.97
C GLY A 14 13.91 -10.07 -20.21
N GLY A 15 13.03 -10.26 -19.22
CA GLY A 15 11.60 -9.96 -19.33
C GLY A 15 11.29 -8.47 -19.17
N ILE A 16 10.19 -8.00 -19.75
CA ILE A 16 9.71 -6.62 -19.57
C ILE A 16 9.24 -6.45 -18.12
N VAL A 17 9.84 -5.50 -17.39
CA VAL A 17 9.41 -5.02 -16.09
C VAL A 17 8.13 -4.20 -16.28
N PRO A 18 7.02 -4.60 -15.64
CA PRO A 18 5.80 -3.81 -15.69
C PRO A 18 6.08 -2.43 -15.09
N GLN A 19 5.93 -1.38 -15.89
CA GLN A 19 5.98 -0.02 -15.37
C GLN A 19 4.67 0.25 -14.60
N GLY A 20 4.77 0.71 -13.34
CA GLY A 20 3.59 1.08 -12.53
C GLY A 20 3.24 0.12 -11.38
N ILE A 21 4.14 -0.80 -10.99
CA ILE A 21 3.97 -1.54 -9.73
C ILE A 21 4.40 -0.62 -8.58
N GLU A 22 3.41 0.03 -7.94
CA GLU A 22 3.61 0.89 -6.78
C GLU A 22 3.62 0.05 -5.50
N ILE A 23 4.80 -0.51 -5.18
CA ILE A 23 5.03 -1.19 -3.89
C ILE A 23 5.65 -0.18 -2.92
N ARG A 24 5.00 0.01 -1.77
CA ARG A 24 5.53 0.79 -0.65
C ARG A 24 5.92 -0.14 0.49
N THR A 25 7.04 0.13 1.14
CA THR A 25 7.52 -0.67 2.28
C THR A 25 7.07 -0.05 3.59
N ILE A 26 6.54 -0.89 4.49
CA ILE A 26 6.13 -0.50 5.84
C ILE A 26 6.77 -1.45 6.86
N ILE A 27 6.81 -1.04 8.13
CA ILE A 27 7.28 -1.91 9.21
C ILE A 27 6.09 -2.63 9.86
N VAL A 28 6.11 -3.96 9.81
CA VAL A 28 5.16 -4.87 10.49
C VAL A 28 5.94 -5.74 11.47
N GLU A 29 5.69 -5.61 12.78
CA GLU A 29 6.44 -6.31 13.84
C GLU A 29 7.97 -6.19 13.69
N GLY A 30 8.47 -4.99 13.34
CA GLY A 30 9.90 -4.76 13.15
C GLY A 30 10.49 -5.32 11.85
N LYS A 31 9.66 -5.81 10.92
CA LYS A 31 10.09 -6.32 9.62
C LYS A 31 9.63 -5.41 8.48
N GLU A 32 10.56 -5.08 7.59
CA GLU A 32 10.25 -4.42 6.32
C GLU A 32 9.35 -5.32 5.47
N THR A 33 8.19 -4.80 5.10
CA THR A 33 7.15 -5.52 4.36
C THR A 33 6.70 -4.64 3.21
N GLY A 34 6.87 -5.12 1.98
CA GLY A 34 6.34 -4.47 0.78
C GLY A 34 4.84 -4.72 0.65
N ILE A 35 4.07 -3.65 0.51
CA ILE A 35 2.63 -3.67 0.27
C ILE A 35 2.36 -3.06 -1.10
N ASN A 36 1.76 -3.85 -1.98
CA ASN A 36 1.37 -3.42 -3.31
C ASN A 36 0.13 -2.51 -3.22
N HIS A 37 0.15 -1.42 -4.00
CA HIS A 37 -0.90 -0.41 -4.09
C HIS A 37 -1.28 0.24 -2.77
N LEU A 38 -0.37 0.27 -1.79
CA LEU A 38 -0.67 0.81 -0.46
C LEU A 38 -1.19 2.24 -0.54
N ASP A 39 -0.54 3.10 -1.33
CA ASP A 39 -0.93 4.50 -1.38
C ASP A 39 -2.36 4.69 -1.91
N ARG A 40 -2.74 3.96 -2.97
CA ARG A 40 -4.11 3.94 -3.45
C ARG A 40 -5.09 3.44 -2.37
N ILE A 41 -4.74 2.37 -1.66
CA ILE A 41 -5.60 1.80 -0.61
C ILE A 41 -5.84 2.84 0.50
N LEU A 42 -4.80 3.58 0.91
CA LEU A 42 -4.92 4.64 1.91
C LEU A 42 -5.89 5.74 1.45
N ASP A 43 -5.78 6.20 0.21
CA ASP A 43 -6.70 7.20 -0.36
C ASP A 43 -8.14 6.68 -0.44
N ASP A 44 -8.32 5.46 -0.95
CA ASP A 44 -9.65 4.88 -1.13
C ASP A 44 -10.34 4.65 0.23
N VAL A 45 -9.60 4.42 1.32
CA VAL A 45 -10.16 4.33 2.69
C VAL A 45 -10.42 5.71 3.28
N ALA A 46 -9.53 6.68 3.03
CA ALA A 46 -9.74 8.06 3.47
C ALA A 46 -11.02 8.67 2.86
N ALA A 47 -11.29 8.35 1.60
CA ALA A 47 -12.49 8.77 0.87
C ALA A 47 -13.81 8.25 1.49
N LEU A 48 -13.77 7.20 2.31
CA LEU A 48 -14.96 6.70 3.02
C LEU A 48 -15.39 7.60 4.18
N GLY A 49 -14.53 8.49 4.65
CA GLY A 49 -14.83 9.39 5.78
C GLY A 49 -15.04 8.66 7.11
N LEU A 50 -14.48 7.47 7.26
CA LEU A 50 -14.52 6.71 8.52
C LEU A 50 -13.77 7.49 9.61
N ARG A 51 -14.31 7.47 10.83
CA ARG A 51 -13.73 8.18 12.00
C ARG A 51 -13.22 7.24 13.08
N ASP A 52 -13.79 6.04 13.14
CA ASP A 52 -13.42 5.05 14.14
C ASP A 52 -12.15 4.30 13.71
N PRO A 53 -11.06 4.33 14.49
CA PRO A 53 -9.81 3.68 14.12
C PRO A 53 -9.92 2.16 14.01
N ALA A 54 -10.86 1.50 14.72
CA ALA A 54 -11.04 0.06 14.56
C ALA A 54 -11.61 -0.24 13.17
N HIS A 55 -12.68 0.45 12.77
CA HIS A 55 -13.27 0.30 11.43
C HIS A 55 -12.30 0.70 10.30
N ILE A 56 -11.52 1.76 10.47
CA ILE A 56 -10.48 2.15 9.49
C ILE A 56 -9.46 1.01 9.34
N GLY A 57 -8.98 0.45 10.45
CA GLY A 57 -7.99 -0.61 10.42
C GLY A 57 -8.52 -1.89 9.79
N GLU A 58 -9.78 -2.24 10.06
CA GLU A 58 -10.45 -3.37 9.42
C GLU A 58 -10.56 -3.19 7.91
N GLU A 59 -11.02 -2.03 7.44
CA GLU A 59 -11.16 -1.77 6.01
C GLU A 59 -9.80 -1.73 5.28
N LEU A 60 -8.77 -1.14 5.90
CA LEU A 60 -7.40 -1.19 5.40
C LEU A 60 -6.92 -2.63 5.25
N LEU A 61 -7.10 -3.45 6.28
CA LEU A 61 -6.69 -4.84 6.27
C LEU A 61 -7.42 -5.64 5.17
N THR A 62 -8.74 -5.46 5.05
CA THR A 62 -9.57 -6.13 4.03
C THR A 62 -9.08 -5.80 2.62
N ARG A 63 -8.80 -4.53 2.32
CA ARG A 63 -8.34 -4.11 0.99
C ARG A 63 -6.92 -4.54 0.71
N VAL A 64 -6.03 -4.49 1.70
CA VAL A 64 -4.66 -5.01 1.56
C VAL A 64 -4.68 -6.50 1.26
N GLN A 65 -5.51 -7.28 1.96
CA GLN A 65 -5.67 -8.73 1.75
C GLN A 65 -6.20 -9.10 0.35
N ALA A 66 -6.96 -8.22 -0.29
CA ALA A 66 -7.46 -8.45 -1.65
C ALA A 66 -6.35 -8.45 -2.71
N CYS A 67 -5.24 -7.73 -2.45
CA CYS A 67 -4.14 -7.57 -3.41
C CYS A 67 -2.78 -8.09 -2.89
N ASN A 68 -2.69 -8.44 -1.60
CA ASN A 68 -1.46 -8.85 -0.93
C ASN A 68 -1.71 -10.07 -0.04
N TYR A 69 -0.70 -10.91 0.15
CA TYR A 69 -0.78 -12.00 1.12
C TYR A 69 -0.55 -11.49 2.54
N VAL A 70 -1.56 -11.58 3.40
CA VAL A 70 -1.45 -11.32 4.84
C VAL A 70 -1.71 -12.62 5.61
N PRO A 71 -0.73 -13.15 6.36
CA PRO A 71 -0.96 -14.32 7.20
C PRO A 71 -2.03 -14.02 8.25
N THR A 72 -3.03 -14.90 8.39
CA THR A 72 -4.14 -14.73 9.35
C THR A 72 -3.66 -14.51 10.79
N LYS A 73 -2.58 -15.21 11.20
CA LYS A 73 -1.96 -15.06 12.53
C LYS A 73 -1.31 -13.69 12.77
N LYS A 74 -1.07 -12.92 11.71
CA LYS A 74 -0.45 -11.58 11.76
C LYS A 74 -1.42 -10.46 11.40
N ALA A 75 -2.71 -10.77 11.23
CA ALA A 75 -3.73 -9.81 10.84
C ALA A 75 -3.72 -8.56 11.73
N ASP A 76 -3.60 -8.74 13.05
CA ASP A 76 -3.60 -7.64 14.01
C ASP A 76 -2.37 -6.73 13.84
N ALA A 77 -1.18 -7.32 13.73
CA ALA A 77 0.04 -6.54 13.51
C ALA A 77 0.03 -5.79 12.18
N TYR A 78 -0.54 -6.37 11.12
CA TYR A 78 -0.74 -5.66 9.86
C TYR A 78 -1.74 -4.51 10.03
N ARG A 79 -2.86 -4.74 10.72
CA ARG A 79 -3.85 -3.70 11.00
C ARG A 79 -3.25 -2.51 11.75
N GLU A 80 -2.45 -2.77 12.78
CA GLU A 80 -1.74 -1.73 13.53
C GLU A 80 -0.75 -0.95 12.66
N ALA A 81 0.05 -1.67 11.86
CA ALA A 81 1.01 -1.03 10.95
C ALA A 81 0.31 -0.16 9.89
N LEU A 82 -0.76 -0.68 9.25
CA LEU A 82 -1.51 0.05 8.24
C LEU A 82 -2.21 1.29 8.82
N LEU A 83 -2.76 1.19 10.04
CA LEU A 83 -3.35 2.33 10.73
C LEU A 83 -2.34 3.44 11.02
N ARG A 84 -1.10 3.07 11.35
CA ARG A 84 -0.01 4.05 11.54
C ARG A 84 0.25 4.80 10.23
N GLU A 85 0.47 4.09 9.12
CA GLU A 85 0.74 4.74 7.83
C GLU A 85 -0.44 5.61 7.35
N TYR A 86 -1.68 5.19 7.62
CA TYR A 86 -2.87 5.99 7.33
C TYR A 86 -2.89 7.31 8.11
N ARG A 87 -2.52 7.28 9.39
CA ARG A 87 -2.45 8.48 10.23
C ARG A 87 -1.31 9.39 9.81
N ASP A 88 -0.15 8.82 9.51
CA ASP A 88 1.01 9.58 9.04
C ASP A 88 0.66 10.32 7.75
N ARG A 89 0.00 9.63 6.81
CA ARG A 89 -0.48 10.25 5.58
C ARG A 89 -1.51 11.35 5.81
N ALA A 90 -2.44 11.18 6.75
CA ALA A 90 -3.40 12.21 7.12
C ALA A 90 -2.73 13.43 7.77
N ALA A 91 -1.61 13.25 8.48
CA ALA A 91 -0.82 14.34 9.04
C ALA A 91 -0.02 15.09 7.98
N GLU A 92 0.52 14.39 6.97
CA GLU A 92 1.25 15.00 5.85
C GLU A 92 0.36 15.81 4.90
N GLY A 93 -0.92 15.44 4.75
CA GLY A 93 -1.91 16.20 3.98
C GLY A 93 -2.34 17.54 4.61
N GLY A 94 -1.87 17.88 5.81
CA GLY A 94 -2.13 19.16 6.49
C GLY A 94 -1.07 20.24 6.27
N GLY A 95 -0.05 19.98 5.44
CA GLY A 95 1.07 20.88 5.18
C GLY A 95 1.26 21.21 3.69
N GLY A 96 0.17 21.49 2.97
CA GLY A 96 0.23 22.09 1.64
C GLY A 96 0.10 23.61 1.73
N ASP A 97 1.23 24.30 1.52
CA ASP A 97 1.35 25.75 1.29
C ASP A 97 0.59 26.18 0.02
#